data_AF-A0A2W1TN47-F1
#
_entry.id   AF-A0A2W1TN47-F1
#
_cell.length_a   1.000
_cell.length_b   1.000
_cell.length_c   1.000
_cell.angle_alpha   90.00
_cell.angle_beta   90.00
_cell.angle_gamma   90.00
#
_symmetry.space_group_name_H-M   'P 1'
#
loop_
_entity.id
_entity.type
_entity.pdbx_description
1 polymer ?
#
loop_
_entity_poly.entity_id
_entity_poly.type
_entity_poly.pdbx_seq_one_letter_code
_entity_poly.pdbx_strand_id
1 'polypeptide(L)'
;MRSWEDVRHGSVLRQDDRVSTFRTVTGPDDLEGGWFVVDGEVERLEDVEWERPGRGQPDLPEGQRKALRAGDHQFTVGQTVELADGAALDEGFRDSVRSLWRGLFIAVVGPAVFGLLHLVPTPLGPDSVAERVLVAVVSVPVVCGVVGVWHALTRSADGRVTRAMAGQRMREAHDRQRDGDAAA
;
A
#
# COMPACT_ATOMS: atom_id res chain seq x y z
N MET A 1 3.17 40.24 -33.96
CA MET A 1 1.91 39.56 -34.32
C MET A 1 2.12 38.06 -34.13
N ARG A 2 1.34 37.45 -33.21
CA ARG A 2 1.05 35.99 -33.04
C ARG A 2 2.25 35.04 -32.79
N SER A 3 2.19 33.99 -31.97
CA SER A 3 1.11 33.39 -31.19
C SER A 3 1.73 32.58 -30.04
N TRP A 4 1.04 32.55 -28.90
CA TRP A 4 1.19 31.55 -27.85
C TRP A 4 0.42 30.28 -28.27
N GLU A 5 0.99 29.11 -28.01
CA GLU A 5 0.33 27.78 -27.95
C GLU A 5 1.36 26.85 -27.28
N ASP A 6 1.39 26.83 -25.95
CA ASP A 6 0.68 25.85 -25.10
C ASP A 6 1.13 24.41 -25.39
N VAL A 7 2.31 24.07 -24.88
CA VAL A 7 2.82 22.70 -24.82
C VAL A 7 2.69 22.23 -23.38
N ARG A 8 1.50 21.72 -23.05
CA ARG A 8 1.32 20.76 -21.94
C ARG A 8 2.01 19.47 -22.35
N HIS A 9 3.31 19.37 -22.09
CA HIS A 9 4.02 18.09 -22.18
C HIS A 9 4.52 17.73 -20.81
N GLY A 10 4.04 16.60 -20.30
CA GLY A 10 4.72 15.86 -19.25
C GLY A 10 6.17 15.72 -19.66
N SER A 11 7.05 16.31 -18.87
CA SER A 11 8.48 16.28 -19.12
C SER A 11 9.01 14.90 -18.72
N VAL A 12 9.34 14.09 -19.73
CA VAL A 12 10.09 12.84 -19.55
C VAL A 12 11.55 13.23 -19.30
N LEU A 13 11.97 13.26 -18.04
CA LEU A 13 13.38 13.41 -17.69
C LEU A 13 14.05 12.03 -17.75
N ARG A 14 14.85 11.81 -18.78
CA ARG A 14 15.63 10.58 -18.97
C ARG A 14 16.87 10.62 -18.08
N GLN A 15 16.76 10.03 -16.89
CA GLN A 15 17.91 9.70 -16.05
C GLN A 15 17.90 8.18 -15.86
N ASP A 16 18.85 7.49 -16.49
CA ASP A 16 19.14 6.05 -16.39
C ASP A 16 18.01 5.06 -16.76
N ASP A 17 17.78 4.86 -18.07
CA ASP A 17 17.09 3.71 -18.73
C ASP A 17 15.77 3.16 -18.14
N ARG A 18 15.12 3.88 -17.22
CA ARG A 18 13.73 3.72 -16.81
C ARG A 18 12.98 4.95 -17.29
N VAL A 19 11.98 4.76 -18.14
CA VAL A 19 11.04 5.82 -18.48
C VAL A 19 10.08 5.93 -17.32
N SER A 20 10.42 6.72 -16.31
CA SER A 20 9.55 6.95 -15.16
C SER A 20 8.42 7.91 -15.58
N THR A 21 7.18 7.49 -15.36
CA THR A 21 6.00 8.33 -15.60
C THR A 21 5.81 9.29 -14.44
N PHE A 22 5.67 10.59 -14.71
CA PHE A 22 5.40 11.60 -13.69
C PHE A 22 3.98 12.16 -13.84
N ARG A 23 3.32 12.43 -12.69
CA ARG A 23 2.04 13.13 -12.64
C ARG A 23 2.17 14.41 -11.84
N THR A 24 1.64 15.49 -12.41
CA THR A 24 1.52 16.76 -11.71
C THR A 24 0.28 16.75 -10.84
N VAL A 25 0.47 17.06 -9.56
CA VAL A 25 -0.62 17.13 -8.58
C VAL A 25 -1.40 18.42 -8.78
N THR A 26 -2.65 18.33 -9.20
CA THR A 26 -3.56 19.47 -9.30
C THR A 26 -4.68 19.42 -8.28
N GLY A 27 -5.04 18.22 -7.82
CA GLY A 27 -6.00 17.98 -6.76
C GLY A 27 -5.91 16.56 -6.19
N PRO A 28 -6.83 16.20 -5.27
CA PRO A 28 -6.82 14.89 -4.62
C PRO A 28 -7.08 13.75 -5.61
N ASP A 29 -7.95 13.96 -6.59
CA ASP A 29 -8.30 12.96 -7.62
C ASP A 29 -7.10 12.50 -8.46
N ASP A 30 -6.03 13.29 -8.53
CA ASP A 30 -4.81 12.92 -9.24
C ASP A 30 -3.99 11.86 -8.49
N LEU A 31 -4.15 11.78 -7.17
CA LEU A 31 -3.40 10.87 -6.29
C LEU A 31 -4.26 9.71 -5.79
N GLU A 32 -5.58 9.92 -5.66
CA GLU A 32 -6.49 8.96 -5.04
C GLU A 32 -6.49 7.58 -5.74
N GLY A 33 -6.19 6.55 -4.97
CA GLY A 33 -6.27 5.15 -5.36
C GLY A 33 -5.14 4.66 -6.28
N GLY A 34 -4.17 5.50 -6.63
CA GLY A 34 -3.01 5.15 -7.45
C GLY A 34 -1.78 4.70 -6.66
N TRP A 35 -0.79 4.14 -7.35
CA TRP A 35 0.51 3.78 -6.78
C TRP A 35 1.60 4.76 -7.24
N PHE A 36 2.32 5.31 -6.28
CA PHE A 36 3.32 6.36 -6.49
C PHE A 36 4.62 5.99 -5.80
N VAL A 37 5.74 6.48 -6.32
CA VAL A 37 7.03 6.41 -5.64
C VAL A 37 7.14 7.61 -4.72
N VAL A 38 7.10 7.35 -3.41
CA VAL A 38 7.19 8.35 -2.34
C VAL A 38 8.37 7.97 -1.46
N ASP A 39 9.31 8.90 -1.27
CA ASP A 39 10.53 8.67 -0.47
C ASP A 39 11.35 7.42 -0.88
N GLY A 40 11.23 7.00 -2.15
CA GLY A 40 11.93 5.84 -2.72
C GLY A 40 11.19 4.50 -2.55
N GLU A 41 10.00 4.50 -1.94
CA GLU A 41 9.14 3.33 -1.77
C GLU A 41 7.85 3.48 -2.59
N VAL A 42 7.29 2.36 -3.06
CA VAL A 42 6.02 2.37 -3.80
C VAL A 42 4.86 2.30 -2.82
N GLU A 43 4.08 3.37 -2.76
CA GLU A 43 2.95 3.50 -1.87
C GLU A 43 1.63 3.68 -2.63
N ARG A 44 0.58 3.02 -2.12
CA ARG A 44 -0.78 3.26 -2.60
C ARG A 44 -1.39 4.39 -1.79
N LEU A 45 -1.72 5.49 -2.45
CA LEU A 45 -2.35 6.62 -1.79
C LEU A 45 -3.86 6.40 -1.77
N GLU A 46 -4.44 6.40 -0.58
CA GLU A 46 -5.90 6.35 -0.34
C GLU A 46 -6.28 7.48 0.61
N ASP A 47 -7.56 7.86 0.60
CA ASP A 47 -8.11 8.90 1.48
C ASP A 47 -7.35 10.23 1.34
N VAL A 48 -7.02 10.60 0.11
CA VAL A 48 -6.34 11.85 -0.21
C VAL A 48 -7.31 13.02 -0.01
N GLU A 49 -7.04 13.83 0.99
CA GLU A 49 -7.84 15.01 1.32
C GLU A 49 -7.01 16.28 1.17
N TRP A 50 -7.69 17.40 0.98
CA TRP A 50 -7.07 18.71 1.17
C TRP A 50 -6.59 18.86 2.62
N GLU A 51 -5.39 19.42 2.79
CA GLU A 51 -4.87 19.67 4.13
C GLU A 51 -5.79 20.65 4.88
N ARG A 52 -6.20 20.24 6.08
CA ARG A 52 -7.06 21.08 6.92
C ARG A 52 -6.25 22.26 7.47
N PRO A 53 -6.83 23.47 7.50
CA PRO A 53 -6.15 24.62 8.06
C PRO A 53 -5.77 24.39 9.52
N GLY A 54 -4.58 24.87 9.90
CA GLY A 54 -4.13 24.84 11.29
C GLY A 54 -5.05 25.68 12.20
N ARG A 55 -5.01 25.44 13.51
CA ARG A 55 -5.83 26.19 14.48
C ARG A 55 -5.62 27.70 14.32
N GLY A 56 -6.70 28.42 14.01
CA GLY A 56 -6.71 29.87 13.83
C GLY A 56 -6.44 30.36 12.40
N GLN A 57 -6.25 29.47 11.44
CA GLN A 57 -6.22 29.82 10.02
C GLN A 57 -7.62 29.73 9.39
N PRO A 58 -7.95 30.61 8.44
CA PRO A 58 -9.20 30.53 7.70
C PRO A 58 -9.20 29.29 6.79
N ASP A 59 -10.37 28.63 6.69
CA ASP A 59 -10.55 27.58 5.68
C ASP A 59 -10.63 28.22 4.30
N LEU A 60 -9.73 27.78 3.41
CA LEU A 60 -9.61 28.32 2.07
C LEU A 60 -10.51 27.51 1.11
N PRO A 61 -11.14 28.15 0.11
CA PRO A 61 -11.80 27.45 -0.98
C PRO A 61 -10.81 26.53 -1.71
N GLU A 62 -11.27 25.40 -2.27
CA GLU A 62 -10.40 24.39 -2.90
C GLU A 62 -9.43 24.97 -3.94
N GLY A 63 -9.88 25.90 -4.79
CA GLY A 63 -9.03 26.55 -5.80
C GLY A 63 -7.92 27.45 -5.24
N GLN A 64 -7.88 27.67 -3.93
CA GLN A 64 -6.82 28.42 -3.22
C GLN A 64 -6.00 27.53 -2.29
N ARG A 65 -6.40 26.26 -2.10
CA ARG A 65 -5.64 25.30 -1.30
C ARG A 65 -4.43 24.86 -2.08
N LYS A 66 -3.31 24.70 -1.37
CA LYS A 66 -2.00 24.40 -1.97
C LYS A 66 -1.44 23.06 -1.55
N ALA A 67 -2.02 22.41 -0.54
CA ALA A 67 -1.48 21.20 0.04
C ALA A 67 -2.55 20.14 0.23
N LEU A 68 -2.17 18.91 -0.06
CA LEU A 68 -2.96 17.68 0.02
C LEU A 68 -2.27 16.76 1.03
N ARG A 69 -3.05 15.92 1.68
CA ARG A 69 -2.58 14.92 2.63
C ARG A 69 -3.12 13.55 2.25
N ALA A 70 -2.25 12.56 2.21
CA ALA A 70 -2.59 11.16 2.00
C ALA A 70 -1.95 10.32 3.12
N GLY A 71 -2.74 9.93 4.12
CA GLY A 71 -2.21 9.32 5.34
C GLY A 71 -1.19 10.23 6.04
N ASP A 72 0.08 9.80 6.05
CA ASP A 72 1.20 10.52 6.66
C ASP A 72 2.01 11.36 5.67
N HIS A 73 1.67 11.30 4.38
CA HIS A 73 2.37 12.04 3.32
C HIS A 73 1.65 13.37 3.01
N GLN A 74 2.46 14.39 2.72
CA GLN A 74 1.98 15.72 2.33
C GLN A 74 2.47 16.05 0.92
N PHE A 75 1.55 16.50 0.07
CA PHE A 75 1.82 16.88 -1.32
C PHE A 75 1.42 18.32 -1.58
N THR A 76 2.14 19.01 -2.45
CA THR A 76 1.82 20.39 -2.84
C THR A 76 1.24 20.44 -4.25
N VAL A 77 0.24 21.30 -4.49
CA VAL A 77 -0.30 21.55 -5.84
C VAL A 77 0.81 22.09 -6.74
N GLY A 78 0.97 21.48 -7.92
CA GLY A 78 2.05 21.73 -8.86
C GLY A 78 3.29 20.86 -8.65
N GLN A 79 3.36 20.08 -7.56
CA GLN A 79 4.40 19.07 -7.37
C GLN A 79 4.24 17.97 -8.42
N THR A 80 5.36 17.48 -8.93
CA THR A 80 5.39 16.26 -9.74
C THR A 80 5.73 15.09 -8.84
N VAL A 81 4.95 14.02 -8.96
CA VAL A 81 5.13 12.77 -8.22
C VAL A 81 5.32 11.65 -9.25
N GLU A 82 6.27 10.78 -8.99
CA GLU A 82 6.54 9.63 -9.84
C GLU A 82 5.46 8.56 -9.65
N LEU A 83 4.91 8.06 -10.76
CA LEU A 83 4.02 6.92 -10.77
C LEU A 83 4.86 5.64 -10.75
N ALA A 84 4.43 4.69 -9.94
CA ALA A 84 4.98 3.35 -10.05
C ALA A 84 4.52 2.71 -11.36
N ASP A 85 5.46 2.10 -12.09
CA ASP A 85 5.23 1.42 -13.35
C ASP A 85 5.74 -0.03 -13.32
N GLY A 86 5.35 -0.82 -14.33
CA GLY A 86 5.88 -2.16 -14.58
C GLY A 86 6.02 -3.06 -13.34
N ALA A 87 7.25 -3.49 -13.04
CA ALA A 87 7.54 -4.38 -11.91
C ALA A 87 7.34 -3.69 -10.55
N ALA A 88 7.60 -2.38 -10.45
CA ALA A 88 7.43 -1.62 -9.22
C ALA A 88 5.94 -1.48 -8.87
N LEU A 89 5.09 -1.23 -9.87
CA LEU A 89 3.63 -1.24 -9.71
C LEU A 89 3.10 -2.60 -9.24
N ASP A 90 3.59 -3.69 -9.84
CA ASP A 90 3.18 -5.05 -9.45
C ASP A 90 3.60 -5.41 -8.03
N GLU A 91 4.79 -4.98 -7.62
CA GLU A 91 5.28 -5.15 -6.25
C GLU A 91 4.45 -4.33 -5.26
N GLY A 92 4.25 -3.04 -5.54
CA GLY A 92 3.40 -2.15 -4.74
C GLY A 92 1.96 -2.64 -4.59
N PHE A 93 1.38 -3.19 -5.66
CA PHE A 93 0.05 -3.83 -5.61
C PHE A 93 0.05 -5.04 -4.67
N ARG A 94 1.02 -5.95 -4.77
CA ARG A 94 1.10 -7.14 -3.89
C ARG A 94 1.28 -6.71 -2.43
N ASP A 95 2.08 -5.69 -2.18
CA ASP A 95 2.36 -5.19 -0.83
C ASP A 95 1.14 -4.49 -0.23
N SER A 96 0.39 -3.74 -1.04
CA SER A 96 -0.89 -3.13 -0.64
C SER A 96 -1.91 -4.21 -0.22
N VAL A 97 -2.06 -5.26 -1.02
CA VAL A 97 -2.93 -6.40 -0.69
C VAL A 97 -2.46 -7.08 0.59
N ARG A 98 -1.15 -7.31 0.73
CA ARG A 98 -0.60 -7.97 1.91
C ARG A 98 -0.84 -7.13 3.16
N SER A 99 -0.65 -5.82 3.11
CA SER A 99 -0.88 -4.89 4.21
C SER A 99 -2.34 -4.91 4.66
N LEU A 100 -3.28 -4.85 3.70
CA LEU A 100 -4.72 -4.91 3.96
C LEU A 100 -5.11 -6.18 4.73
N TRP A 101 -4.59 -7.34 4.31
CA TRP A 101 -4.94 -8.62 4.91
C TRP A 101 -4.12 -8.98 6.15
N ARG A 102 -2.98 -8.32 6.38
CA ARG A 102 -2.08 -8.61 7.50
C ARG A 102 -2.79 -8.48 8.85
N GLY A 103 -3.59 -7.43 9.03
CA GLY A 103 -4.33 -7.21 10.28
C GLY A 103 -5.33 -8.33 10.56
N LEU A 104 -6.15 -8.69 9.58
CA LEU A 104 -7.12 -9.77 9.70
C LEU A 104 -6.43 -11.13 9.90
N PHE A 105 -5.35 -11.39 9.18
CA PHE A 105 -4.58 -12.62 9.32
C PHE A 105 -4.04 -12.78 10.73
N ILE A 106 -3.42 -11.74 11.30
CA ILE A 106 -2.93 -11.75 12.69
C ILE A 106 -4.09 -11.96 13.67
N ALA A 107 -5.21 -11.26 13.46
CA ALA A 107 -6.40 -11.35 14.32
C ALA A 107 -7.06 -12.73 14.31
N VAL A 108 -6.92 -13.51 13.22
CA VAL A 108 -7.48 -14.87 13.12
C VAL A 108 -6.48 -15.92 13.58
N VAL A 109 -5.23 -15.85 13.09
CA VAL A 109 -4.20 -16.85 13.37
C VAL A 109 -3.77 -16.82 14.83
N GLY A 110 -3.64 -15.64 15.43
CA GLY A 110 -3.25 -15.50 16.84
C GLY A 110 -4.18 -16.26 17.79
N PRO A 111 -5.49 -15.98 17.79
CA PRO A 111 -6.47 -16.70 18.61
C PRO A 111 -6.62 -18.17 18.22
N ALA A 112 -6.52 -18.53 16.93
CA ALA A 112 -6.61 -19.92 16.51
C ALA A 112 -5.44 -20.77 17.07
N VAL A 113 -4.22 -20.26 16.99
CA VAL A 113 -3.04 -20.90 17.59
C VAL A 113 -3.19 -20.96 19.10
N PHE A 114 -3.62 -19.87 19.74
CA PHE A 114 -3.87 -19.83 21.18
C PHE A 114 -4.91 -20.86 21.63
N GLY A 115 -6.04 -20.96 20.92
CA GLY A 115 -7.10 -21.93 21.20
C GLY A 115 -6.64 -23.37 20.99
N LEU A 116 -5.89 -23.64 19.91
CA LEU A 116 -5.34 -24.98 19.65
C LEU A 116 -4.41 -25.44 20.78
N LEU A 117 -3.58 -24.53 21.30
CA LEU A 117 -2.67 -24.84 22.41
C LEU A 117 -3.42 -25.19 23.70
N HIS A 118 -4.57 -24.55 23.95
CA HIS A 118 -5.41 -24.84 25.12
C HIS A 118 -6.23 -26.13 24.99
N LEU A 119 -6.34 -26.69 23.78
CA LEU A 119 -7.00 -27.97 23.55
C LEU A 119 -6.06 -29.17 23.71
N VAL A 120 -4.74 -28.95 23.78
CA VAL A 120 -3.77 -30.02 24.02
C VAL A 120 -3.70 -30.28 25.53
N PRO A 121 -4.15 -31.45 26.04
CA PRO A 121 -4.05 -31.75 27.44
C PRO A 121 -2.57 -31.84 27.85
N THR A 122 -2.12 -30.89 28.65
CA THR A 122 -0.77 -30.85 29.21
C THR A 122 -0.74 -31.69 30.50
N PRO A 123 0.28 -32.56 30.66
CA PRO A 123 0.45 -33.34 31.91
C PRO A 123 1.00 -32.50 33.07
N LEU A 124 1.29 -31.22 32.82
CA LEU A 124 1.79 -30.27 33.80
C LEU A 124 0.60 -29.61 34.50
N GLY A 125 0.72 -29.35 35.80
CA GLY A 125 -0.33 -28.64 36.54
C GLY A 125 -0.59 -27.26 35.94
N PRO A 126 -1.86 -26.80 35.91
CA PRO A 126 -2.22 -25.51 35.32
C PRO A 126 -1.40 -24.39 35.96
N ASP A 127 -0.93 -23.44 35.15
CA ASP A 127 -0.18 -22.23 35.53
C ASP A 127 1.31 -22.41 35.90
N SER A 128 1.92 -23.55 35.58
CA SER A 128 3.37 -23.69 35.76
C SER A 128 4.17 -22.86 34.73
N VAL A 129 5.30 -22.27 35.14
CA VAL A 129 6.23 -21.59 34.23
C VAL A 129 6.71 -22.53 33.11
N ALA A 130 6.86 -23.82 33.41
CA ALA A 130 7.24 -24.85 32.46
C ALA A 130 6.18 -25.06 31.35
N GLU A 131 4.89 -25.03 31.70
CA GLU A 131 3.80 -25.07 30.74
C GLU A 131 3.80 -23.84 29.83
N ARG A 132 3.97 -22.64 30.41
CA ARG A 132 4.05 -21.38 29.62
C ARG A 132 5.23 -21.39 28.64
N VAL A 133 6.39 -21.89 29.06
CA VAL A 133 7.57 -22.04 28.20
C VAL A 133 7.33 -23.08 27.10
N LEU A 134 6.72 -24.22 27.42
CA LEU A 134 6.44 -25.28 26.43
C LEU A 134 5.43 -24.81 25.39
N VAL A 135 4.36 -24.13 25.81
CA VAL A 135 3.38 -23.48 24.93
C VAL A 135 4.06 -22.43 24.04
N ALA A 136 4.97 -21.62 24.56
CA ALA A 136 5.71 -20.64 23.77
C ALA A 136 6.63 -21.32 22.73
N VAL A 137 7.37 -22.37 23.12
CA VAL A 137 8.30 -23.10 22.24
C VAL A 137 7.57 -23.82 21.10
N VAL A 138 6.35 -24.31 21.33
CA VAL A 138 5.55 -24.98 20.29
C VAL A 138 4.79 -23.98 19.43
N SER A 139 4.30 -22.88 20.00
CA SER A 139 3.49 -21.90 19.28
C SER A 139 4.30 -21.04 18.30
N VAL A 140 5.52 -20.65 18.67
CA VAL A 140 6.37 -19.80 17.84
C VAL A 140 6.68 -20.43 16.48
N PRO A 141 7.14 -21.70 16.39
CA PRO A 141 7.36 -22.36 15.09
C PRO A 141 6.10 -22.48 14.23
N VAL A 142 4.94 -22.73 14.85
CA VAL A 142 3.66 -22.84 14.14
C VAL A 142 3.26 -21.48 13.55
N VAL A 143 3.34 -20.41 14.35
CA VAL A 143 3.07 -19.04 13.88
C VAL A 143 4.06 -18.65 12.78
N CYS A 144 5.35 -18.90 12.98
CA CYS A 144 6.37 -18.64 11.97
C CYS A 144 6.11 -19.42 10.67
N GLY A 145 5.71 -20.69 10.76
CA GLY A 145 5.36 -21.51 9.60
C GLY A 145 4.14 -20.96 8.85
N VAL A 146 3.09 -20.59 9.57
CA VAL A 146 1.86 -20.01 8.98
C VAL A 146 2.15 -18.66 8.32
N VAL A 147 2.92 -17.78 8.97
CA VAL A 147 3.38 -16.51 8.40
C VAL A 147 4.29 -16.74 7.19
N GLY A 148 5.17 -17.74 7.24
CA GLY A 148 6.06 -18.10 6.13
C GLY A 148 5.29 -18.61 4.91
N VAL A 149 4.30 -19.49 5.12
CA VAL A 149 3.40 -19.95 4.05
C VAL A 149 2.60 -18.80 3.46
N TRP A 150 2.06 -17.91 4.31
CA TRP A 150 1.39 -16.70 3.86
C TRP A 150 2.29 -15.80 3.01
N HIS A 151 3.53 -15.59 3.45
CA HIS A 151 4.51 -14.81 2.71
C HIS A 151 4.85 -15.47 1.36
N ALA A 152 5.05 -16.79 1.33
CA ALA A 152 5.32 -17.53 0.10
C ALA A 152 4.16 -17.47 -0.90
N LEU A 153 2.91 -17.63 -0.43
CA LEU A 153 1.71 -17.56 -1.26
C LEU A 153 1.51 -16.16 -1.86
N THR A 154 1.71 -15.11 -1.06
CA THR A 154 1.54 -13.72 -1.48
C THR A 154 2.72 -13.16 -2.29
N ARG A 155 3.88 -13.86 -2.29
CA ARG A 155 5.05 -13.53 -3.13
C ARG A 155 5.04 -14.26 -4.48
N SER A 156 4.12 -15.22 -4.68
CA SER A 156 4.08 -16.02 -5.92
C SER A 156 4.03 -15.12 -7.17
N ALA A 157 4.91 -15.40 -8.13
CA ALA A 157 5.07 -14.62 -9.35
C ALA A 157 3.77 -14.54 -10.18
N ASP A 158 2.94 -15.58 -10.08
CA ASP A 158 1.66 -15.68 -10.78
C ASP A 158 0.64 -14.62 -10.31
N GLY A 159 0.82 -14.01 -9.13
CA GLY A 159 -0.07 -12.98 -8.59
C GLY A 159 -1.53 -13.42 -8.41
N ARG A 160 -1.85 -14.70 -8.59
CA ARG A 160 -3.24 -15.21 -8.55
C ARG A 160 -3.88 -15.03 -7.19
N VAL A 161 -3.13 -15.33 -6.12
CA VAL A 161 -3.62 -15.18 -4.74
C VAL A 161 -3.82 -13.71 -4.42
N THR A 162 -2.85 -12.84 -4.70
CA THR A 162 -2.98 -11.40 -4.44
C THR A 162 -4.09 -10.78 -5.28
N ARG A 163 -4.26 -11.19 -6.54
CA ARG A 163 -5.40 -10.77 -7.37
C ARG A 163 -6.70 -11.26 -6.75
N ALA A 164 -6.86 -12.54 -6.42
CA ALA A 164 -8.07 -13.07 -5.78
C ALA A 164 -8.44 -12.38 -4.46
N MET A 165 -7.44 -11.94 -3.70
CA MET A 165 -7.61 -11.27 -2.41
C MET A 165 -7.79 -9.75 -2.53
N ALA A 166 -7.34 -9.14 -3.63
CA ALA A 166 -7.63 -7.75 -3.93
C ALA A 166 -9.13 -7.56 -4.16
N GLY A 167 -9.71 -6.52 -3.57
CA GLY A 167 -11.09 -6.12 -3.88
C GLY A 167 -11.22 -5.65 -5.33
N GLN A 168 -12.46 -5.63 -5.85
CA GLN A 168 -12.73 -5.23 -7.24
C GLN A 168 -12.14 -3.86 -7.58
N ARG A 169 -12.35 -2.85 -6.71
CA ARG A 169 -11.80 -1.49 -6.92
C ARG A 169 -10.28 -1.46 -7.02
N MET A 170 -9.58 -2.22 -6.18
CA MET A 170 -8.10 -2.24 -6.18
C MET A 170 -7.55 -2.91 -7.44
N ARG A 171 -8.22 -3.96 -7.93
CA ARG A 171 -7.87 -4.58 -9.22
C ARG A 171 -8.09 -3.63 -10.39
N GLU A 172 -9.26 -2.99 -10.44
CA GLU A 172 -9.59 -2.03 -11.50
C GLU A 172 -8.66 -0.81 -11.48
N ALA A 173 -8.20 -0.35 -10.32
CA ALA A 173 -7.20 0.70 -10.22
C ALA A 173 -5.84 0.25 -10.75
N HIS A 174 -5.38 -0.95 -10.38
CA HIS A 174 -4.12 -1.52 -10.85
C HIS A 174 -4.12 -1.75 -12.36
N ASP A 175 -5.20 -2.37 -12.88
CA ASP A 175 -5.36 -2.63 -14.32
C ASP A 175 -5.41 -1.30 -15.10
N ARG A 176 -6.14 -0.27 -14.61
CA ARG A 176 -6.17 1.06 -15.25
C ARG A 176 -4.80 1.73 -15.29
N GLN A 177 -4.01 1.65 -14.21
CA GLN A 177 -2.67 2.25 -14.17
C GLN A 177 -1.72 1.51 -15.11
N ARG A 178 -1.76 0.18 -15.09
CA ARG A 178 -0.96 -0.68 -15.97
C ARG A 178 -1.27 -0.47 -17.46
N ASP A 179 -2.55 -0.36 -17.81
CA ASP A 179 -2.98 -0.15 -19.19
C ASP A 179 -2.73 1.30 -19.64
N GLY A 180 -2.79 2.27 -18.71
CA GLY A 180 -2.43 3.67 -18.94
C GLY A 180 -0.96 3.84 -19.29
N ASP A 181 -0.07 3.11 -18.61
CA ASP A 181 1.37 3.10 -18.92
C ASP A 181 1.67 2.41 -20.27
N ALA A 182 0.88 1.41 -20.67
CA ALA A 182 1.05 0.72 -21.95
C ALA A 182 0.60 1.56 -23.17
N ALA A 183 -0.19 2.63 -22.93
CA ALA A 183 -0.73 3.51 -23.96
C ALA A 183 0.05 4.84 -24.12
N ALA A 184 0.96 5.15 -23.20
CA ALA A 184 1.81 6.35 -23.19
C ALA A 184 3.15 6.09 -23.91
#